data_AF-A0A978VFU1-F1
#
_entry.id   AF-A0A978VFU1-F1
#
_cell.length_a   1.000
_cell.length_b   1.000
_cell.length_c   1.000
_cell.angle_alpha   90.00
_cell.angle_beta   90.00
_cell.angle_gamma   90.00
#
_symmetry.space_group_name_H-M   'P 1'
#
loop_
_entity.id
_entity.type
_entity.pdbx_description
1 polymer ?
#
loop_
_entity_poly.entity_id
_entity_poly.type
_entity_poly.pdbx_seq_one_letter_code
_entity_poly.pdbx_strand_id
1 'polypeptide(L)'
;MDLKKNPSAESSPLLPLGGSYCGMLSSWFPLKYPHITISALASSAPILYFDDITPQNGHHLIATKDFRDTSESCYIAIRQSWSKIDKVVAQPNGLQNLTRIFSTCE
;
A
#
# COMPACT_ATOMS: atom_id res chain seq x y z
N MET A 1 17.31 29.42 -2.51
CA MET A 1 16.27 29.54 -3.57
C MET A 1 14.94 29.68 -2.86
N ASP A 2 14.28 30.84 -2.98
CA ASP A 2 13.00 31.10 -2.34
C ASP A 2 11.89 30.79 -3.36
N LEU A 3 11.17 29.68 -3.13
CA LEU A 3 10.24 29.08 -4.10
C LEU A 3 9.07 30.01 -4.46
N LYS A 4 8.70 30.94 -3.57
CA LYS A 4 7.63 31.91 -3.86
C LYS A 4 8.18 33.26 -4.35
N LYS A 5 9.34 33.72 -3.87
CA LYS A 5 9.91 34.99 -4.35
C LYS A 5 10.44 34.92 -5.77
N ASN A 6 11.05 33.81 -6.17
CA ASN A 6 11.61 33.68 -7.52
C ASN A 6 10.53 33.85 -8.64
N PRO A 7 9.31 33.32 -8.47
CA PRO A 7 8.19 33.61 -9.37
C PRO A 7 7.30 34.81 -8.99
N SER A 8 7.66 35.64 -7.99
CA SER A 8 6.79 36.72 -7.46
C SER A 8 5.37 36.24 -7.06
N ALA A 9 5.30 35.10 -6.38
CA ALA A 9 4.07 34.37 -6.03
C ALA A 9 3.87 34.25 -4.50
N GLU A 10 4.32 35.24 -3.74
CA GLU A 10 4.28 35.23 -2.27
C GLU A 10 2.86 35.11 -1.70
N SER A 11 1.89 35.72 -2.38
CA SER A 11 0.47 35.67 -2.03
C SER A 11 -0.26 34.42 -2.55
N SER A 12 0.39 33.60 -3.39
CA SER A 12 -0.27 32.42 -3.97
C SER A 12 -0.48 31.33 -2.93
N PRO A 13 -1.68 30.71 -2.87
CA PRO A 13 -1.95 29.61 -1.96
C PRO A 13 -1.17 28.36 -2.37
N LEU A 14 -0.74 27.57 -1.39
CA LEU A 14 -0.05 26.29 -1.61
C LEU A 14 -0.94 25.13 -1.17
N LEU A 15 -1.02 24.11 -2.02
CA LEU A 15 -1.82 22.90 -1.83
C LEU A 15 -0.91 21.67 -2.00
N PRO A 16 -0.47 21.01 -0.92
CA PRO A 16 0.24 19.75 -1.00
C PRO A 16 -0.69 18.65 -1.55
N LEU A 17 -0.19 17.90 -2.52
CA LEU A 17 -0.89 16.77 -3.14
C LEU A 17 0.00 15.52 -3.05
N GLY A 18 -0.59 14.39 -2.70
CA GLY A 18 0.19 13.16 -2.57
C GLY A 18 -0.68 11.90 -2.48
N GLY A 19 -0.10 10.78 -2.93
CA GLY A 19 -0.67 9.45 -2.83
C GLY A 19 0.14 8.54 -1.90
N SER A 20 -0.50 7.60 -1.21
CA SER A 20 0.19 6.62 -0.33
C SER A 20 1.08 7.33 0.71
N TYR A 21 2.36 7.00 0.81
CA TYR A 21 3.31 7.68 1.69
C TYR A 21 3.38 9.19 1.43
N CYS A 22 3.40 9.63 0.16
CA CYS A 22 3.35 11.06 -0.16
C CYS A 22 2.03 11.68 0.29
N GLY A 23 0.92 10.93 0.30
CA GLY A 23 -0.36 11.38 0.85
C GLY A 23 -0.30 11.58 2.38
N MET A 24 0.44 10.73 3.09
CA MET A 24 0.71 10.95 4.52
C MET A 24 1.50 12.24 4.72
N LEU A 25 2.56 12.47 3.94
CA LEU A 25 3.32 13.72 3.97
C LEU A 25 2.42 14.93 3.67
N SER A 26 1.58 14.84 2.64
CA SER A 26 0.61 15.89 2.31
C SER A 26 -0.37 16.15 3.46
N SER A 27 -0.80 15.13 4.20
CA SER A 27 -1.69 15.30 5.36
C SER A 27 -0.99 15.94 6.56
N TRP A 28 0.29 15.62 6.77
CA TRP A 28 1.08 16.13 7.91
C TRP A 28 1.64 17.53 7.67
N PHE A 29 1.82 17.92 6.40
CA PHE A 29 2.42 19.20 6.06
C PHE A 29 1.61 20.40 6.59
N PRO A 30 0.27 20.50 6.42
CA PRO A 30 -0.53 21.56 7.02
C PRO A 30 -0.53 21.53 8.57
N LEU A 31 -0.37 20.35 9.18
CA LEU A 31 -0.31 20.23 10.65
C LEU A 31 0.98 20.83 11.22
N LYS A 32 2.09 20.74 10.47
CA LYS A 32 3.39 21.30 10.87
C LYS A 32 3.61 22.73 10.36
N TYR A 33 3.07 23.07 9.19
CA TYR A 33 3.26 24.35 8.52
C TYR A 33 1.93 25.00 8.10
N PRO A 34 1.00 25.25 9.05
CA PRO A 34 -0.33 25.78 8.72
C PRO A 34 -0.28 27.19 8.10
N HIS A 35 0.80 27.94 8.34
CA HIS A 35 1.01 29.28 7.78
C HIS A 35 1.42 29.27 6.29
N ILE A 36 1.74 28.11 5.72
CA ILE A 36 2.21 27.98 4.34
C ILE A 36 1.10 27.47 3.41
N THR A 37 0.17 26.65 3.94
CA THR A 37 -0.81 25.92 3.15
C THR A 37 -2.24 26.20 3.58
N ILE A 38 -3.16 26.23 2.62
CA ILE A 38 -4.58 26.44 2.91
C ILE A 38 -5.37 25.13 3.08
N SER A 39 -4.89 24.05 2.48
CA SER A 39 -5.47 22.71 2.52
C SER A 39 -4.48 21.69 1.97
N ALA A 40 -4.84 20.40 1.91
CA ALA A 40 -4.06 19.34 1.30
C ALA A 40 -4.96 18.24 0.72
N LEU A 41 -4.45 17.52 -0.31
CA LEU A 41 -5.05 16.29 -0.81
C LEU A 41 -4.15 15.11 -0.47
N ALA A 42 -4.67 14.20 0.35
CA ALA A 42 -4.00 12.98 0.78
C ALA A 42 -4.75 11.77 0.23
N SER A 43 -4.35 11.30 -0.96
CA SER A 43 -4.99 10.16 -1.63
C SER A 43 -4.43 8.84 -1.12
N SER A 44 -5.29 7.89 -0.75
CA SER A 44 -4.90 6.55 -0.26
C SER A 44 -3.80 6.58 0.81
N ALA A 45 -3.84 7.58 1.70
CA ALA A 45 -2.80 7.82 2.70
C ALA A 45 -3.07 6.98 3.96
N PRO A 46 -2.21 6.02 4.33
CA PRO A 46 -2.46 5.12 5.45
C PRO A 46 -2.07 5.77 6.80
N ILE A 47 -2.62 6.95 7.11
CA ILE A 47 -2.26 7.74 8.30
C ILE A 47 -2.61 7.07 9.64
N LEU A 48 -3.48 6.05 9.62
CA LEU A 48 -3.90 5.27 10.80
C LEU A 48 -3.19 3.92 10.93
N TYR A 49 -2.29 3.55 10.00
CA TYR A 49 -1.55 2.29 10.04
C TYR A 49 -0.26 2.41 10.89
N PHE A 50 -0.41 2.99 12.08
CA PHE A 50 0.65 3.13 13.08
C PHE A 50 0.13 2.68 14.44
N ASP A 51 1.06 2.22 15.29
CA ASP A 51 0.78 1.73 16.63
C ASP A 51 -0.34 0.67 16.63
N ASP A 52 -1.18 0.68 17.66
CA ASP A 52 -2.33 -0.23 17.80
C ASP A 52 -3.66 0.40 17.33
N ILE A 53 -3.60 1.40 16.43
CA ILE A 53 -4.81 2.08 15.92
C ILE A 53 -5.58 1.18 14.94
N THR A 54 -4.86 0.50 14.03
CA THR A 54 -5.43 -0.39 13.02
C THR A 54 -4.96 -1.82 13.28
N PRO A 55 -5.82 -2.85 13.16
CA PRO A 55 -5.39 -4.25 13.30
C PRO A 55 -4.20 -4.58 12.38
N GLN A 56 -3.19 -5.27 12.90
CA GLN A 56 -1.96 -5.60 12.15
C GLN A 56 -2.24 -6.40 10.86
N ASN A 57 -3.29 -7.22 10.84
CA ASN A 57 -3.70 -7.99 9.68
C ASN A 57 -4.71 -7.26 8.77
N GLY A 58 -5.05 -6.00 9.06
CA GLY A 58 -6.09 -5.24 8.35
C GLY A 58 -5.87 -5.20 6.84
N HIS A 59 -4.64 -4.94 6.39
CA HIS A 59 -4.30 -4.94 4.98
C HIS A 59 -4.57 -6.30 4.30
N HIS A 60 -4.16 -7.40 4.94
CA HIS A 60 -4.37 -8.75 4.41
C HIS A 60 -5.86 -9.14 4.38
N LEU A 61 -6.64 -8.69 5.36
CA LEU A 61 -8.09 -8.93 5.39
C LEU A 61 -8.79 -8.23 4.22
N ILE A 62 -8.44 -6.98 3.94
CA ILE A 62 -9.01 -6.23 2.81
C ILE A 62 -8.58 -6.87 1.49
N ALA A 63 -7.29 -7.17 1.30
CA ALA A 63 -6.83 -7.87 0.10
C ALA A 63 -7.57 -9.20 -0.11
N THR A 64 -7.77 -9.99 0.95
CA THR A 64 -8.53 -11.25 0.88
C THR A 64 -9.98 -11.01 0.47
N LYS A 65 -10.62 -9.97 1.04
CA LYS A 65 -12.00 -9.59 0.73
C LYS A 65 -12.15 -9.17 -0.73
N ASP A 66 -11.22 -8.40 -1.29
CA ASP A 66 -11.28 -7.94 -2.68
C ASP A 66 -11.33 -9.13 -3.66
N PHE A 67 -10.50 -10.15 -3.44
CA PHE A 67 -10.55 -11.39 -4.24
C PHE A 67 -11.86 -12.14 -4.05
N ARG A 68 -12.38 -12.19 -2.82
CA ARG A 68 -13.64 -12.89 -2.50
C ARG A 68 -14.85 -12.22 -3.15
N ASP A 69 -14.94 -10.90 -3.05
CA ASP A 69 -16.01 -10.11 -3.63
C ASP A 69 -16.00 -10.17 -5.16
N THR A 70 -14.80 -10.29 -5.75
CA THR A 70 -14.64 -10.50 -7.19
C THR A 70 -15.05 -11.93 -7.59
N SER A 71 -14.64 -12.94 -6.82
CA SER A 71 -14.98 -14.34 -7.09
C SER A 71 -14.71 -15.25 -5.89
N GLU A 72 -15.76 -15.91 -5.40
CA GLU A 72 -15.64 -16.92 -4.33
C GLU A 72 -14.73 -18.08 -4.74
N SER A 73 -14.77 -18.52 -6.01
CA SER A 73 -13.90 -19.60 -6.48
C SER A 73 -12.43 -19.19 -6.54
N CYS A 74 -12.14 -17.94 -6.90
CA CYS A 74 -10.79 -17.37 -6.87
C CYS A 74 -10.25 -17.31 -5.43
N TYR A 75 -11.05 -16.78 -4.50
CA TYR A 75 -10.73 -16.77 -3.08
C TYR A 75 -10.42 -18.19 -2.54
N ILE A 76 -11.28 -19.17 -2.84
CA ILE A 76 -11.08 -20.56 -2.43
C ILE A 76 -9.80 -21.14 -3.04
N ALA A 77 -9.55 -20.91 -4.33
CA ALA A 77 -8.36 -21.41 -5.02
C ALA A 77 -7.07 -20.86 -4.44
N ILE A 78 -7.00 -19.54 -4.19
CA ILE A 78 -5.85 -18.88 -3.55
C ILE A 78 -5.67 -19.42 -2.13
N ARG A 79 -6.74 -19.53 -1.35
CA ARG A 79 -6.66 -20.04 0.02
C ARG A 79 -6.13 -21.48 0.08
N GLN A 80 -6.56 -22.34 -0.84
CA GLN A 80 -6.14 -23.73 -0.90
C GLN A 80 -4.72 -23.91 -1.47
N SER A 81 -4.25 -23.00 -2.32
CA SER A 81 -2.96 -23.13 -3.00
C SER A 81 -1.79 -23.21 -2.02
N TRP A 82 -1.82 -22.45 -0.93
CA TRP A 82 -0.77 -22.46 0.09
C TRP A 82 -0.52 -23.87 0.66
N SER A 83 -1.57 -24.55 1.10
CA SER A 83 -1.45 -25.93 1.61
C SER A 83 -0.98 -26.94 0.56
N LYS A 84 -1.23 -26.66 -0.74
CA LYS A 84 -0.74 -27.50 -1.83
C LYS A 84 0.74 -27.25 -2.08
N ILE A 85 1.18 -25.99 -2.02
CA ILE A 85 2.60 -25.62 -2.12
C ILE A 85 3.37 -26.34 -1.01
N ASP A 86 2.94 -26.27 0.24
CA ASP A 86 3.60 -26.95 1.38
C ASP A 86 3.74 -28.46 1.15
N LYS A 87 2.69 -29.10 0.64
CA LYS A 87 2.70 -30.54 0.31
C LYS A 87 3.70 -30.87 -0.80
N VAL A 88 3.82 -30.03 -1.81
CA VAL A 88 4.78 -30.23 -2.90
C VAL A 88 6.21 -30.03 -2.39
N VAL A 89 6.46 -29.00 -1.57
CA VAL A 89 7.78 -28.76 -0.95
C VAL A 89 8.27 -29.98 -0.16
N ALA A 90 7.37 -30.67 0.55
CA ALA A 90 7.72 -31.85 1.35
C ALA A 90 8.08 -33.11 0.53
N GLN A 91 7.87 -33.11 -0.79
CA GLN A 91 8.18 -34.24 -1.67
C GLN A 91 9.65 -34.20 -2.14
N PRO A 92 10.25 -35.36 -2.48
CA PRO A 92 11.53 -35.40 -3.17
C PRO A 92 11.48 -34.56 -4.46
N ASN A 93 12.48 -33.71 -4.68
CA ASN A 93 12.53 -32.77 -5.81
C ASN A 93 11.37 -31.75 -5.85
N GLY A 94 10.66 -31.55 -4.73
CA GLY A 94 9.50 -30.66 -4.60
C GLY A 94 9.79 -29.22 -4.99
N LEU A 95 10.89 -28.64 -4.50
CA LEU A 95 11.33 -27.29 -4.85
C LEU A 95 11.60 -27.15 -6.35
N GLN A 96 12.31 -28.10 -6.96
CA GLN A 96 12.60 -28.08 -8.41
C GLN A 96 11.31 -28.17 -9.24
N ASN A 97 10.31 -28.91 -8.74
CA ASN A 97 8.99 -28.96 -9.36
C ASN A 97 8.30 -27.59 -9.28
N LEU A 98 8.33 -26.93 -8.11
CA LEU A 98 7.77 -25.59 -7.95
C LEU A 98 8.50 -24.55 -8.81
N THR A 99 9.83 -24.59 -8.89
CA THR A 99 10.61 -23.73 -9.79
C THR A 99 10.13 -23.86 -11.23
N ARG A 100 9.87 -25.08 -11.69
CA ARG A 100 9.33 -25.31 -13.04
C ARG A 100 7.90 -24.79 -13.20
N ILE A 101 7.03 -24.99 -12.21
CA ILE A 101 5.62 -24.55 -12.26
C ILE A 101 5.50 -23.02 -12.23
N PHE A 102 6.25 -22.37 -11.34
CA PHE A 102 6.20 -20.93 -11.11
C PHE A 102 7.22 -20.14 -11.95
N SER A 103 8.09 -20.83 -12.69
CA SER A 103 9.16 -20.23 -13.50
C SER A 103 10.05 -19.27 -12.71
N THR A 104 10.45 -19.66 -11.50
CA THR A 104 11.32 -18.83 -10.65
C THR A 104 12.76 -18.84 -11.19
N CYS A 105 13.49 -17.73 -10.99
CA CYS A 105 14.80 -17.53 -11.60
C CYS A 105 15.91 -18.41 -11.00
N GLU A 106 15.99 -18.53 -9.67
CA GLU A 106 16.86 -19.46 -8.93
C GLU A 106 16.16 -19.89 -7.63
#